data_AF-A0A3Q4HMB7-F1
#
_entry.id   AF-A0A3Q4HMB7-F1
#
_cell.length_a   1.000
_cell.length_b   1.000
_cell.length_c   1.000
_cell.angle_alpha   90.00
_cell.angle_beta   90.00
_cell.angle_gamma   90.00
#
_symmetry.space_group_name_H-M   'P 1'
#
loop_
_entity.id
_entity.type
_entity.pdbx_description
1 polymer ?
#
loop_
_entity_poly.entity_id
_entity_poly.type
_entity_poly.pdbx_seq_one_letter_code
_entity_poly.pdbx_strand_id
1 'polypeptide(L)'
;VEGTDEDEAYLITEASTERRSVTTVNQLAHALHMDPTLDSGTLVKVFWPKSRCALLRDDLVLMDSPGTDVTLELDSWIDKFCLDADVFVLVGNAESTLMNTEKLFFHKVSEKISKPNIFILHNRWDASVTEPDYIEEVRNQHLDRCVGFLADELKVVGLDDAAGRIFFVSAKEVLSARMQRAQGMPETGGALAEGFHERLREFQRFERTFEVRCLNSNCNNNTNISFKL
;
A
#
# COMPACT_ATOMS: atom_id res chain seq x y z
N VAL A 1 -10.46 3.11 2.86
CA VAL A 1 -11.03 3.86 1.73
C VAL A 1 -11.89 2.91 0.94
N GLU A 2 -13.17 3.23 0.82
CA GLU A 2 -14.17 2.40 0.14
C GLU A 2 -14.83 3.24 -0.97
N GLY A 3 -15.28 2.59 -2.05
CA GLY A 3 -16.01 3.26 -3.12
C GLY A 3 -17.44 3.61 -2.72
N THR A 4 -17.90 4.81 -3.02
CA THR A 4 -19.31 5.20 -2.91
C THR A 4 -19.90 5.56 -4.27
N ASP A 5 -21.20 5.26 -4.46
CA ASP A 5 -21.97 5.69 -5.63
C ASP A 5 -22.42 7.16 -5.52
N GLU A 6 -22.19 7.80 -4.37
CA GLU A 6 -22.43 9.23 -4.18
C GLU A 6 -21.37 10.10 -4.89
N ASP A 7 -21.76 11.31 -5.30
CA ASP A 7 -20.88 12.24 -6.03
C ASP A 7 -19.85 12.94 -5.13
N GLU A 8 -20.12 13.00 -3.82
CA GLU A 8 -19.32 13.69 -2.82
C GLU A 8 -18.59 12.72 -1.89
N ALA A 9 -17.33 13.04 -1.57
CA ALA A 9 -16.53 12.26 -0.63
C ALA A 9 -16.91 12.62 0.82
N TYR A 10 -16.94 11.62 1.69
CA TYR A 10 -17.22 11.79 3.11
C TYR A 10 -16.43 10.79 3.96
N LEU A 11 -16.35 11.05 5.27
CA LEU A 11 -15.75 10.15 6.24
C LEU A 11 -16.71 9.82 7.37
N ILE A 12 -16.50 8.65 7.98
CA ILE A 12 -17.21 8.14 9.15
C ILE A 12 -16.17 7.55 10.11
N THR A 13 -16.34 7.72 11.43
CA THR A 13 -15.47 7.14 12.45
C THR A 13 -16.18 5.98 13.17
N GLU A 14 -15.44 5.07 13.81
CA GLU A 14 -16.09 3.96 14.57
C GLU A 14 -17.02 4.45 15.69
N ALA A 15 -16.68 5.58 16.32
CA ALA A 15 -17.44 6.14 17.43
C ALA A 15 -18.70 6.90 17.01
N SER A 16 -18.85 7.26 15.72
CA SER A 16 -19.95 8.08 15.25
C SER A 16 -20.36 7.74 13.81
N THR A 17 -21.66 7.57 13.59
CA THR A 17 -22.25 7.43 12.26
C THR A 17 -22.44 8.77 11.53
N GLU A 18 -22.01 9.87 12.14
CA GLU A 18 -22.05 11.20 11.55
C GLU A 18 -21.11 11.29 10.34
N ARG A 19 -21.69 11.67 9.19
CA ARG A 19 -20.94 11.87 7.96
C ARG A 19 -20.27 13.24 7.98
N ARG A 20 -18.95 13.28 7.91
CA ARG A 20 -18.19 14.53 7.73
C ARG A 20 -17.76 14.64 6.27
N SER A 21 -18.12 15.74 5.59
CA SER A 21 -17.75 15.94 4.18
C SER A 21 -16.23 16.11 4.03
N VAL A 22 -15.69 15.53 2.96
CA VAL A 22 -14.28 15.66 2.57
C VAL A 22 -14.20 16.41 1.24
N THR A 23 -14.03 17.73 1.29
CA THR A 23 -13.85 18.52 0.06
C THR A 23 -12.38 18.60 -0.38
N THR A 24 -11.44 18.54 0.58
CA THR A 24 -10.00 18.55 0.30
C THR A 24 -9.24 17.62 1.23
N VAL A 25 -8.08 17.10 0.78
CA VAL A 25 -7.18 16.28 1.62
C VAL A 25 -6.68 17.06 2.85
N ASN A 26 -6.51 18.37 2.73
CA ASN A 26 -6.11 19.22 3.87
C ASN A 26 -7.19 19.28 4.95
N GLN A 27 -8.46 19.37 4.55
CA GLN A 27 -9.58 19.32 5.50
C GLN A 27 -9.67 17.95 6.17
N LEU A 28 -9.44 16.86 5.43
CA LEU A 28 -9.35 15.52 6.00
C LEU A 28 -8.24 15.44 7.05
N ALA A 29 -7.02 15.85 6.70
CA ALA A 29 -5.88 15.84 7.62
C ALA A 29 -6.14 16.69 8.87
N HIS A 30 -6.73 17.87 8.72
CA HIS A 30 -7.09 18.74 9.83
C HIS A 30 -8.20 18.15 10.70
N ALA A 31 -9.24 17.54 10.10
CA ALA A 31 -10.33 16.90 10.82
C ALA A 31 -9.85 15.71 11.64
N LEU A 32 -8.90 14.94 11.13
CA LEU A 32 -8.26 13.84 11.88
C LEU A 32 -7.36 14.37 13.00
N HIS A 33 -6.58 15.41 12.75
CA HIS A 33 -5.68 15.97 13.76
C HIS A 33 -6.40 16.63 14.94
N MET A 34 -7.56 17.25 14.69
CA MET A 34 -8.33 17.97 15.72
C MET A 34 -9.21 17.07 16.58
N ASP A 35 -9.36 15.78 16.25
CA ASP A 35 -10.23 14.88 16.97
C ASP A 35 -9.44 14.12 18.06
N PRO A 36 -9.54 14.51 19.34
CA PRO A 36 -8.76 13.91 20.42
C PRO A 36 -9.23 12.50 20.79
N THR A 37 -10.33 12.04 20.19
CA THR A 37 -10.87 10.69 20.42
C THR A 37 -10.24 9.65 19.49
N LEU A 38 -9.46 10.07 18.49
CA LEU A 38 -8.76 9.18 17.58
C LEU A 38 -7.42 8.74 18.20
N ASP A 39 -7.25 7.43 18.35
CA ASP A 39 -6.00 6.79 18.72
C ASP A 39 -5.50 5.84 17.62
N SER A 40 -4.37 5.15 17.86
CA SER A 40 -3.80 4.19 16.90
C SER A 40 -4.67 2.94 16.65
N GLY A 41 -5.71 2.71 17.47
CA GLY A 41 -6.66 1.61 17.35
C GLY A 41 -7.98 1.99 16.68
N THR A 42 -8.16 3.27 16.32
CA THR A 42 -9.39 3.80 15.77
C THR A 42 -9.42 3.67 14.25
N LEU A 43 -10.50 3.11 13.70
CA LEU A 43 -10.71 3.05 12.26
C LEU A 43 -11.48 4.27 11.76
N VAL A 44 -10.96 4.91 10.72
CA VAL A 44 -11.65 5.95 9.97
C VAL A 44 -11.96 5.44 8.57
N LYS A 45 -13.25 5.41 8.22
CA LYS A 45 -13.72 5.01 6.90
C LYS A 45 -13.87 6.25 6.03
N VAL A 46 -13.07 6.31 4.97
CA VAL A 46 -13.19 7.34 3.93
C VAL A 46 -13.94 6.74 2.74
N PHE A 47 -15.05 7.36 2.37
CA PHE A 47 -15.84 6.99 1.20
C PHE A 47 -15.51 7.94 0.06
N TRP A 48 -15.06 7.38 -1.06
CA TRP A 48 -14.61 8.16 -2.21
C TRP A 48 -15.45 7.84 -3.46
N PRO A 49 -15.87 8.86 -4.24
CA PRO A 49 -16.73 8.63 -5.41
C PRO A 49 -16.10 7.67 -6.41
N LYS A 50 -16.83 6.60 -6.73
CA LYS A 50 -16.47 5.58 -7.73
C LYS A 50 -16.23 6.18 -9.13
N SER A 51 -16.89 7.29 -9.44
CA SER A 51 -16.68 8.06 -10.67
C SER A 51 -15.28 8.67 -10.80
N ARG A 52 -14.57 8.88 -9.68
CA ARG A 52 -13.25 9.55 -9.63
C ARG A 52 -12.08 8.58 -9.54
N CYS A 53 -12.31 7.30 -9.21
CA CYS A 53 -11.25 6.29 -9.09
C CYS A 53 -11.73 4.95 -9.63
N ALA A 54 -11.10 4.49 -10.71
CA ALA A 54 -11.47 3.24 -11.36
C ALA A 54 -11.33 2.03 -10.43
N LEU A 55 -10.28 1.99 -9.61
CA LEU A 55 -10.00 0.90 -8.68
C LEU A 55 -11.11 0.68 -7.65
N LEU A 56 -11.79 1.75 -7.21
CA LEU A 56 -12.85 1.65 -6.19
C LEU A 56 -14.19 1.19 -6.78
N ARG A 57 -14.30 1.05 -8.11
CA ARG A 57 -15.52 0.56 -8.76
C ARG A 57 -15.69 -0.94 -8.62
N ASP A 58 -14.60 -1.67 -8.48
CA ASP A 58 -14.55 -3.13 -8.49
C ASP A 58 -14.56 -3.71 -7.06
N ASP A 59 -15.33 -3.09 -6.16
CA ASP A 59 -15.50 -3.45 -4.74
C ASP A 59 -14.18 -3.63 -3.96
N LEU A 60 -13.20 -2.83 -4.34
CA LEU A 60 -11.89 -2.75 -3.71
C LEU A 60 -11.91 -1.82 -2.49
N VAL A 61 -11.40 -2.32 -1.37
CA VAL A 61 -11.22 -1.55 -0.14
C VAL A 61 -9.73 -1.41 0.16
N LEU A 62 -9.25 -0.16 0.21
CA LEU A 62 -7.87 0.15 0.57
C LEU A 62 -7.79 0.57 2.03
N MET A 63 -7.11 -0.20 2.87
CA MET A 63 -6.85 0.13 4.26
C MET A 63 -5.42 0.63 4.41
N ASP A 64 -5.28 1.83 4.97
CA ASP A 64 -3.99 2.36 5.41
C ASP A 64 -3.85 2.13 6.91
N SER A 65 -2.62 1.96 7.38
CA SER A 65 -2.34 1.62 8.77
C SER A 65 -1.30 2.56 9.39
N PRO A 66 -1.34 2.77 10.73
CA PRO A 66 -0.27 3.49 11.42
C PRO A 66 1.09 2.80 11.22
N GLY A 67 2.19 3.53 11.31
CA GLY A 67 3.54 2.96 11.18
C GLY A 67 3.75 1.72 12.07
N THR A 68 4.47 0.72 11.56
CA THR A 68 4.77 -0.52 12.31
C THR A 68 5.50 -0.29 13.63
N ASP A 69 6.20 0.83 13.77
CA ASP A 69 6.99 1.25 14.93
C ASP A 69 6.18 1.94 16.03
N VAL A 70 4.93 2.33 15.74
CA VAL A 70 4.12 3.20 16.62
C VAL A 70 3.23 2.40 17.59
N THR A 71 3.00 1.11 17.35
CA THR A 71 2.07 0.29 18.16
C THR A 71 2.66 -1.03 18.64
N LEU A 72 2.60 -1.25 19.95
CA LEU A 72 2.98 -2.52 20.60
C LEU A 72 1.85 -3.56 20.52
N GLU A 73 0.63 -3.15 20.19
CA GLU A 73 -0.56 -3.99 20.15
C GLU A 73 -0.87 -4.50 18.73
N LEU A 74 0.16 -5.02 18.04
CA LEU A 74 0.00 -5.52 16.67
C LEU A 74 -1.04 -6.66 16.58
N ASP A 75 -1.18 -7.48 17.63
CA ASP A 75 -2.09 -8.64 17.61
C ASP A 75 -3.56 -8.23 17.57
N SER A 76 -3.95 -7.24 18.38
CA SER A 76 -5.32 -6.73 18.42
C SER A 76 -5.66 -6.03 17.10
N TRP A 77 -4.69 -5.33 16.51
CA TRP A 77 -4.83 -4.68 15.21
C TRP A 77 -5.07 -5.71 14.10
N ILE A 78 -4.29 -6.79 14.07
CA ILE A 78 -4.47 -7.87 13.09
C ILE A 78 -5.86 -8.52 13.26
N ASP A 79 -6.27 -8.80 14.49
CA ASP A 79 -7.58 -9.42 14.76
C ASP A 79 -8.74 -8.53 14.33
N LYS A 80 -8.61 -7.22 14.52
CA LYS A 80 -9.70 -6.27 14.24
C LYS A 80 -9.79 -5.91 12.76
N PHE A 81 -8.67 -5.84 12.05
CA PHE A 81 -8.60 -5.16 10.74
C PHE A 81 -8.01 -5.97 9.60
N CYS A 82 -7.32 -7.08 9.89
CA CYS A 82 -6.54 -7.79 8.86
C CYS A 82 -7.05 -9.20 8.56
N LEU A 83 -7.94 -9.79 9.38
CA LEU A 83 -8.39 -11.17 9.20
C LEU A 83 -9.16 -11.40 7.89
N ASP A 84 -9.79 -10.36 7.37
CA ASP A 84 -10.56 -10.36 6.12
C ASP A 84 -9.79 -9.75 4.95
N ALA A 85 -8.49 -9.46 5.12
CA ALA A 85 -7.65 -8.94 4.04
C ALA A 85 -7.18 -10.05 3.09
N ASP A 86 -7.46 -9.86 1.80
CA ASP A 86 -7.06 -10.80 0.74
C ASP A 86 -5.59 -10.61 0.36
N VAL A 87 -5.12 -9.36 0.43
CA VAL A 87 -3.78 -8.95 0.02
C VAL A 87 -3.18 -7.97 1.03
N PHE A 88 -1.91 -8.21 1.36
CA PHE A 88 -1.11 -7.32 2.18
C PHE A 88 0.01 -6.70 1.36
N VAL A 89 0.23 -5.40 1.52
CA VAL A 89 1.31 -4.68 0.84
C VAL A 89 2.20 -4.03 1.89
N LEU A 90 3.45 -4.49 1.96
CA LEU A 90 4.51 -3.88 2.76
C LEU A 90 5.19 -2.80 1.94
N VAL A 91 5.10 -1.55 2.38
CA VAL A 91 5.74 -0.41 1.73
C VAL A 91 7.01 -0.05 2.49
N GLY A 92 8.14 -0.59 2.05
CA GLY A 92 9.44 -0.30 2.64
C GLY A 92 10.08 0.96 2.03
N ASN A 93 10.83 1.72 2.82
CA ASN A 93 11.68 2.78 2.30
C ASN A 93 12.93 2.17 1.66
N ALA A 94 13.12 2.38 0.35
CA ALA A 94 14.23 1.80 -0.40
C ALA A 94 15.61 2.38 -0.07
N GLU A 95 15.68 3.53 0.62
CA GLU A 95 16.93 4.05 1.19
C GLU A 95 17.37 3.28 2.45
N SER A 96 16.53 2.36 2.95
CA SER A 96 16.77 1.60 4.17
C SER A 96 16.47 0.11 3.99
N THR A 97 17.15 -0.74 4.75
CA THR A 97 16.86 -2.18 4.75
C THR A 97 15.59 -2.49 5.53
N LEU A 98 14.87 -3.52 5.08
CA LEU A 98 13.70 -4.06 5.80
C LEU A 98 14.04 -4.35 7.27
N MET A 99 13.33 -3.67 8.16
CA MET A 99 13.52 -3.70 9.62
C MET A 99 12.84 -4.92 10.24
N ASN A 100 13.35 -5.34 11.39
CA ASN A 100 12.78 -6.48 12.13
C ASN A 100 11.35 -6.21 12.62
N THR A 101 11.02 -4.95 12.92
CA THR A 101 9.66 -4.56 13.33
C THR A 101 8.64 -4.81 12.23
N GLU A 102 8.96 -4.44 10.99
CA GLU A 102 8.13 -4.69 9.82
C GLU A 102 7.98 -6.21 9.60
N LYS A 103 9.10 -6.95 9.67
CA LYS A 103 9.07 -8.42 9.56
C LYS A 103 8.19 -9.07 10.62
N LEU A 104 8.30 -8.63 11.87
CA LEU A 104 7.56 -9.19 13.00
C LEU A 104 6.04 -9.07 12.80
N PHE A 105 5.56 -7.96 12.24
CA PHE A 105 4.14 -7.82 11.90
C PHE A 105 3.69 -8.91 10.93
N PHE A 106 4.45 -9.16 9.87
CA PHE A 106 4.09 -10.18 8.87
C PHE A 106 4.27 -11.62 9.37
N HIS A 107 5.18 -11.87 10.32
CA HIS A 107 5.20 -13.14 11.04
C HIS A 107 3.88 -13.38 11.79
N LYS A 108 3.39 -12.39 12.54
CA LYS A 108 2.10 -12.47 13.24
C LYS A 108 0.92 -12.64 12.28
N VAL A 109 0.93 -11.94 11.14
CA VAL A 109 -0.08 -12.14 10.08
C VAL A 109 -0.04 -13.60 9.56
N SER A 110 1.15 -14.14 9.29
CA SER A 110 1.31 -15.51 8.81
C SER A 110 1.00 -16.59 9.86
N GLU A 111 1.00 -16.25 11.15
CA GLU A 111 0.52 -17.13 12.23
C GLU A 111 -1.02 -17.21 12.27
N LYS A 112 -1.70 -16.12 11.93
CA LYS A 112 -3.17 -16.01 11.98
C LYS A 112 -3.85 -16.36 10.66
N ILE A 113 -3.20 -16.09 9.53
CA ILE A 113 -3.74 -16.29 8.18
C ILE A 113 -2.86 -17.30 7.46
N SER A 114 -3.47 -18.35 6.91
CA SER A 114 -2.73 -19.36 6.15
C SER A 114 -2.40 -18.83 4.76
N LYS A 115 -1.10 -18.75 4.44
CA LYS A 115 -0.57 -18.32 3.13
C LYS A 115 -1.14 -16.96 2.65
N PRO A 116 -0.96 -15.87 3.43
CA PRO A 116 -1.40 -14.54 3.02
C PRO A 116 -0.74 -14.10 1.71
N ASN A 117 -1.47 -13.37 0.87
CA ASN A 117 -0.89 -12.78 -0.34
C ASN A 117 -0.12 -11.51 0.02
N ILE A 118 1.19 -11.63 0.20
CA ILE A 118 2.04 -10.50 0.57
C ILE A 118 2.79 -9.96 -0.65
N PHE A 119 2.79 -8.65 -0.83
CA PHE A 119 3.63 -7.90 -1.75
C PHE A 119 4.57 -6.96 -0.99
N ILE A 120 5.75 -6.70 -1.56
CA ILE A 120 6.73 -5.75 -1.01
C ILE A 120 7.01 -4.67 -2.06
N LEU A 121 6.78 -3.42 -1.69
CA LEU A 121 7.11 -2.24 -2.48
C LEU A 121 8.28 -1.52 -1.82
N HIS A 122 9.44 -1.54 -2.45
CA HIS A 122 10.54 -0.64 -2.13
C HIS A 122 10.24 0.72 -2.75
N ASN A 123 9.62 1.60 -1.97
CA ASN A 123 9.22 2.94 -2.38
C ASN A 123 10.36 3.94 -2.22
N ARG A 124 10.25 5.10 -2.87
CA ARG A 124 11.28 6.15 -2.96
C ARG A 124 12.52 5.73 -3.77
N TRP A 125 12.36 4.80 -4.72
CA TRP A 125 13.46 4.36 -5.59
C TRP A 125 14.02 5.46 -6.48
N ASP A 126 13.31 6.58 -6.65
CA ASP A 126 13.82 7.80 -7.28
C ASP A 126 15.01 8.42 -6.53
N ALA A 127 15.06 8.29 -5.20
CA ALA A 127 16.15 8.82 -4.39
C ALA A 127 17.45 8.01 -4.54
N SER A 128 17.35 6.70 -4.81
CA SER A 128 18.50 5.80 -4.99
C SER A 128 19.29 6.07 -6.27
N VAL A 129 18.76 6.89 -7.19
CA VAL A 129 19.39 7.23 -8.48
C VAL A 129 20.54 8.21 -8.34
N THR A 130 20.73 8.83 -7.17
CA THR A 130 21.84 9.77 -6.94
C THR A 130 23.22 9.09 -6.95
N GLU A 131 23.29 7.77 -6.78
CA GLU A 131 24.52 6.97 -6.80
C GLU A 131 24.43 5.80 -7.80
N PRO A 132 24.54 6.07 -9.12
CA PRO A 132 24.25 5.07 -10.16
C PRO A 132 25.22 3.88 -10.17
N ASP A 133 26.44 4.04 -9.67
CA ASP A 133 27.48 2.99 -9.72
C ASP A 133 27.14 1.76 -8.85
N TYR A 134 26.24 1.90 -7.87
CA TYR A 134 25.88 0.82 -6.94
C TYR A 134 24.39 0.45 -6.96
N ILE A 135 23.58 1.10 -7.81
CA ILE A 135 22.13 0.95 -7.77
C ILE A 135 21.66 -0.50 -8.05
N GLU A 136 22.33 -1.21 -8.96
CA GLU A 136 22.03 -2.61 -9.25
C GLU A 136 22.43 -3.53 -8.11
N GLU A 137 23.57 -3.28 -7.46
CA GLU A 137 24.01 -4.07 -6.32
C GLU A 137 23.06 -3.90 -5.13
N VAL A 138 22.68 -2.67 -4.82
CA VAL A 138 21.68 -2.34 -3.79
C VAL A 138 20.34 -3.01 -4.11
N ARG A 139 19.89 -2.95 -5.38
CA ARG A 139 18.65 -3.62 -5.82
C ARG A 139 18.71 -5.12 -5.58
N ASN A 140 19.81 -5.77 -5.95
CA ASN A 140 19.98 -7.21 -5.77
C ASN A 140 20.00 -7.59 -4.29
N GLN A 141 20.69 -6.81 -3.44
CA GLN A 141 20.68 -7.02 -1.99
C GLN A 141 19.27 -6.92 -1.38
N HIS A 142 18.49 -5.92 -1.79
CA HIS A 142 17.09 -5.80 -1.37
C HIS A 142 16.23 -6.96 -1.85
N LEU A 143 16.40 -7.37 -3.11
CA LEU A 143 15.67 -8.46 -3.71
C LEU A 143 15.95 -9.78 -2.98
N ASP A 144 17.22 -10.15 -2.81
CA ASP A 144 17.63 -11.39 -2.15
C ASP A 144 17.12 -11.47 -0.72
N ARG A 145 17.22 -10.36 0.03
CA ARG A 145 16.71 -10.27 1.40
C ARG A 145 15.19 -10.46 1.46
N CYS A 146 14.46 -9.84 0.53
CA CYS A 146 13.00 -9.94 0.48
C CYS A 146 12.51 -11.30 -0.04
N VAL A 147 13.25 -11.93 -0.96
CA VAL A 147 12.99 -13.30 -1.42
C VAL A 147 13.15 -14.27 -0.26
N GLY A 148 14.25 -14.21 0.48
CA GLY A 148 14.46 -15.04 1.67
C GLY A 148 13.38 -14.80 2.73
N PHE A 149 12.96 -13.54 2.92
CA PHE A 149 11.89 -13.23 3.84
C PHE A 149 10.55 -13.87 3.44
N LEU A 150 10.13 -13.77 2.18
CA LEU A 150 8.85 -14.32 1.72
C LEU A 150 8.86 -15.85 1.61
N ALA A 151 9.95 -16.43 1.12
CA ALA A 151 10.04 -17.85 0.79
C ALA A 151 10.59 -18.72 1.93
N ASP A 152 11.61 -18.27 2.65
CA ASP A 152 12.28 -19.07 3.68
C ASP A 152 11.75 -18.75 5.08
N GLU A 153 11.59 -17.47 5.41
CA GLU A 153 11.12 -17.02 6.74
C GLU A 153 9.60 -17.20 6.88
N LEU A 154 8.80 -16.59 6.00
CA LEU A 154 7.32 -16.66 6.06
C LEU A 154 6.75 -17.91 5.37
N LYS A 155 7.45 -18.46 4.38
CA LYS A 155 7.02 -19.65 3.61
C LYS A 155 5.64 -19.49 2.94
N VAL A 156 5.33 -18.28 2.49
CA VAL A 156 4.03 -17.94 1.86
C VAL A 156 4.05 -18.09 0.33
N VAL A 157 5.24 -18.18 -0.27
CA VAL A 157 5.46 -18.30 -1.72
C VAL A 157 6.71 -19.14 -1.98
N GLY A 158 6.79 -19.81 -3.13
CA GLY A 158 8.01 -20.51 -3.54
C GLY A 158 9.12 -19.54 -3.96
N LEU A 159 10.39 -19.97 -3.88
CA LEU A 159 11.55 -19.15 -4.24
C LEU A 159 11.46 -18.57 -5.66
N ASP A 160 11.05 -19.39 -6.63
CA ASP A 160 10.93 -18.99 -8.04
C ASP A 160 9.85 -17.92 -8.27
N ASP A 161 8.83 -17.88 -7.41
CA ASP A 161 7.69 -16.96 -7.51
C ASP A 161 7.85 -15.70 -6.63
N ALA A 162 8.77 -15.72 -5.66
CA ALA A 162 8.92 -14.66 -4.66
C ALA A 162 9.34 -13.32 -5.28
N ALA A 163 10.27 -13.35 -6.23
CA ALA A 163 10.71 -12.15 -6.96
C ALA A 163 9.57 -11.46 -7.72
N GLY A 164 8.52 -12.21 -8.12
CA GLY A 164 7.33 -11.67 -8.76
C GLY A 164 6.42 -10.85 -7.84
N ARG A 165 6.71 -10.80 -6.52
CA ARG A 165 5.95 -10.06 -5.51
C ARG A 165 6.68 -8.85 -4.95
N ILE A 166 7.90 -8.57 -5.44
CA ILE A 166 8.78 -7.51 -4.94
C ILE A 166 9.00 -6.50 -6.06
N PHE A 167 8.77 -5.22 -5.78
CA PHE A 167 8.83 -4.15 -6.78
C PHE A 167 9.60 -2.93 -6.25
N PHE A 168 10.30 -2.24 -7.14
CA PHE A 168 11.08 -1.03 -6.85
C PHE A 168 10.44 0.16 -7.54
N VAL A 169 9.86 1.07 -6.76
CA VAL A 169 8.92 2.06 -7.29
C VAL A 169 9.12 3.45 -6.69
N SER A 170 8.58 4.45 -7.36
CA SER A 170 8.38 5.79 -6.79
C SER A 170 6.90 6.15 -6.85
N ALA A 171 6.19 5.97 -5.74
CA ALA A 171 4.77 6.34 -5.65
C ALA A 171 4.56 7.85 -5.91
N LYS A 172 5.55 8.69 -5.55
CA LYS A 172 5.50 10.14 -5.76
C LYS A 172 5.54 10.51 -7.25
N GLU A 173 6.44 9.89 -8.01
CA GLU A 173 6.49 10.08 -9.47
C GLU A 173 5.21 9.60 -10.15
N VAL A 174 4.72 8.42 -9.76
CA VAL A 174 3.48 7.85 -10.32
C VAL A 174 2.28 8.74 -10.04
N LEU A 175 2.11 9.22 -8.82
CA LEU A 175 1.04 10.13 -8.45
C LEU A 175 1.13 11.43 -9.25
N SER A 176 2.32 12.03 -9.32
CA SER A 176 2.54 13.29 -10.04
C SER A 176 2.24 13.15 -11.54
N ALA A 177 2.69 12.06 -12.16
CA ALA A 177 2.42 11.75 -13.55
C ALA A 177 0.92 11.59 -13.83
N ARG A 178 0.20 10.85 -12.97
CA ARG A 178 -1.27 10.66 -13.10
C ARG A 178 -2.04 11.96 -12.92
N MET A 179 -1.64 12.79 -11.97
CA MET A 179 -2.25 14.11 -11.75
C MET A 179 -2.08 15.02 -12.97
N GLN A 180 -0.89 15.05 -13.56
CA GLN A 180 -0.62 15.81 -14.78
C GLN A 180 -1.44 15.28 -15.97
N ARG A 181 -1.49 13.96 -16.14
CA ARG A 181 -2.30 13.33 -17.19
C ARG A 181 -3.78 13.68 -17.06
N ALA A 182 -4.32 13.66 -15.84
CA ALA A 182 -5.71 14.03 -15.58
C ALA A 182 -6.01 15.50 -15.92
N GLN A 183 -5.00 16.37 -15.88
CA GLN A 183 -5.08 17.77 -16.29
C GLN A 183 -4.76 17.98 -17.78
N GLY A 184 -4.53 16.92 -18.56
CA GLY A 184 -4.16 17.00 -19.97
C GLY A 184 -2.70 17.39 -20.22
N MET A 185 -1.85 17.37 -19.20
CA MET A 185 -0.41 17.66 -19.30
C MET A 185 0.41 16.38 -19.56
N PRO A 186 1.62 16.49 -20.13
CA PRO A 186 2.51 15.34 -20.33
C PRO A 186 2.93 14.70 -18.99
N GLU A 187 2.89 13.36 -18.92
CA GLU A 187 3.26 12.58 -17.73
C GLU A 187 4.72 12.77 -17.28
N THR A 188 5.59 13.21 -18.19
CA THR A 188 7.02 13.44 -17.94
C THR A 188 7.27 14.57 -16.95
N GLY A 189 6.32 15.47 -16.71
CA GLY A 189 6.46 16.50 -15.69
C GLY A 189 6.44 15.96 -14.26
N GLY A 190 6.12 14.67 -14.07
CA GLY A 190 6.16 13.99 -12.77
C GLY A 190 7.50 13.31 -12.46
N ALA A 191 8.45 13.33 -13.40
CA ALA A 191 9.76 12.72 -13.23
C ALA A 191 10.60 13.49 -12.19
N LEU A 192 11.17 12.77 -11.23
CA LEU A 192 12.06 13.32 -10.19
C LEU A 192 13.52 12.98 -10.44
N ALA A 193 13.79 11.87 -11.14
CA ALA A 193 15.13 11.43 -11.49
C ALA A 193 15.16 10.73 -12.85
N GLU A 194 16.37 10.48 -13.38
CA GLU A 194 16.55 9.61 -14.56
C GLU A 194 15.95 8.21 -14.30
N GLY A 195 15.52 7.52 -15.35
CA GLY A 195 14.86 6.20 -15.22
C GLY A 195 13.38 6.23 -14.82
N PHE A 196 12.73 7.41 -14.82
CA PHE A 196 11.30 7.57 -14.51
C PHE A 196 10.39 6.56 -15.24
N HIS A 197 10.60 6.36 -16.55
CA HIS A 197 9.78 5.44 -17.35
C HIS A 197 9.91 3.98 -16.90
N GLU A 198 11.07 3.58 -16.40
CA GLU A 198 11.28 2.22 -15.88
C GLU A 198 10.56 2.04 -14.56
N ARG A 199 10.67 3.00 -13.64
CA ARG A 199 9.92 3.00 -12.37
C ARG A 199 8.41 3.04 -12.58
N LEU A 200 7.93 3.81 -13.56
CA LEU A 200 6.52 3.85 -13.94
C LEU A 200 6.04 2.50 -14.48
N ARG A 201 6.83 1.85 -15.35
CA ARG A 201 6.52 0.50 -15.87
C ARG A 201 6.52 -0.55 -14.76
N GLU A 202 7.46 -0.48 -13.83
CA GLU A 202 7.52 -1.39 -12.69
C GLU A 202 6.29 -1.23 -11.79
N PHE A 203 5.83 0.00 -11.55
CA PHE A 203 4.58 0.23 -10.80
C PHE A 203 3.35 -0.31 -11.55
N GLN A 204 3.26 -0.12 -12.86
CA GLN A 204 2.18 -0.69 -13.67
C GLN A 204 2.19 -2.23 -13.67
N ARG A 205 3.39 -2.84 -13.63
CA ARG A 205 3.55 -4.28 -13.49
C ARG A 205 3.10 -4.76 -12.11
N PHE A 206 3.40 -4.00 -11.05
CA PHE A 206 2.84 -4.24 -9.72
C PHE A 206 1.31 -4.23 -9.77
N GLU A 207 0.68 -3.15 -10.27
CA GLU A 207 -0.79 -3.03 -10.32
C GLU A 207 -1.43 -4.20 -11.09
N ARG A 208 -0.88 -4.58 -12.25
CA ARG A 208 -1.40 -5.71 -13.01
C ARG A 208 -1.26 -7.04 -12.26
N THR A 209 -0.11 -7.27 -11.62
CA THR A 209 0.14 -8.50 -10.86
C THR A 209 -0.78 -8.56 -9.64
N PHE A 210 -0.98 -7.42 -9.00
CA PHE A 210 -1.86 -7.21 -7.88
C PHE A 210 -3.31 -7.48 -8.25
N GLU A 211 -3.83 -6.85 -9.31
CA GLU A 211 -5.20 -7.06 -9.81
C GLU A 211 -5.47 -8.54 -10.11
N VAL A 212 -4.56 -9.23 -10.82
CA VAL A 212 -4.72 -10.66 -11.12
C VAL A 212 -4.77 -11.51 -9.85
N ARG A 213 -4.01 -11.17 -8.82
CA ARG A 213 -3.99 -11.90 -7.53
C ARG A 213 -5.22 -11.60 -6.67
N CYS A 214 -5.70 -10.35 -6.67
CA CYS A 214 -6.97 -9.96 -6.06
C CYS A 214 -8.14 -10.70 -6.72
N LEU A 215 -8.23 -10.67 -8.05
CA LEU A 215 -9.28 -11.35 -8.82
C LEU A 215 -9.26 -12.87 -8.63
N ASN A 216 -8.09 -13.48 -8.50
CA ASN A 216 -7.97 -14.92 -8.24
C ASN A 216 -8.32 -15.32 -6.78
N SER A 217 -8.37 -14.36 -5.85
CA SER A 217 -8.77 -14.58 -4.46
C SER A 217 -10.29 -14.45 -4.25
N ASN A 218 -11.04 -14.04 -5.28
CA ASN A 218 -12.49 -13.79 -5.26
C ASN A 218 -13.36 -15.05 -5.02
N CYS A 219 -13.37 -15.55 -3.80
CA CYS A 219 -14.47 -16.39 -3.29
C CYS A 219 -15.47 -15.61 -2.41
N ASN A 220 -15.23 -14.34 -2.07
CA ASN A 220 -16.15 -13.49 -1.31
C ASN A 220 -16.16 -12.04 -1.86
N ASN A 221 -17.32 -11.39 -1.78
CA ASN A 221 -17.70 -10.22 -2.60
C ASN A 221 -17.02 -8.87 -2.29
N ASN A 222 -15.98 -8.78 -1.44
CA ASN A 222 -15.25 -7.54 -1.16
C ASN A 222 -13.74 -7.85 -1.12
N THR A 223 -12.92 -7.14 -1.88
CA THR A 223 -11.45 -7.30 -1.79
C THR A 223 -10.87 -6.29 -0.81
N ASN A 224 -10.36 -6.76 0.33
CA ASN A 224 -9.74 -5.91 1.34
C ASN A 224 -8.22 -5.93 1.21
N ILE A 225 -7.61 -4.74 1.14
CA ILE A 225 -6.17 -4.59 0.99
C ILE A 225 -5.63 -3.82 2.18
N SER A 226 -4.68 -4.41 2.88
CA SER A 226 -3.96 -3.71 3.95
C SER A 226 -2.62 -3.21 3.44
N PHE A 227 -2.45 -1.89 3.39
CA PHE A 227 -1.16 -1.23 3.22
C PHE A 227 -0.50 -1.04 4.59
N LYS A 228 0.74 -1.49 4.70
CA LYS A 228 1.60 -1.23 5.84
C LYS A 228 2.69 -0.27 5.42
N LEU A 229 2.66 0.94 5.98
CA LEU A 229 3.72 1.95 5.94
C LEU A 229 4.65 1.82 7.15
#